data_AF-A0A3M1V0P4-F1
#
_entry.id   AF-A0A3M1V0P4-F1
#
_cell.length_a   1.000
_cell.length_b   1.000
_cell.length_c   1.000
_cell.angle_alpha   90.00
_cell.angle_beta   90.00
_cell.angle_gamma   90.00
#
_symmetry.space_group_name_H-M   'P 1'
#
loop_
_entity.id
_entity.type
_entity.pdbx_description
1 polymer ?
#
loop_
_entity_poly.entity_id
_entity_poly.type
_entity_poly.pdbx_seq_one_letter_code
_entity_poly.pdbx_strand_id
1 'polypeptide(L)'
;MAGLSTGEQVARDLPRIETDADGFLIDPDRWNRGLARALARMEGIEYLGPDHWAIIYYLREHRLTYGSLPPMSQVCRTRGLDRQAVQRLFGGCRQAWRVAGLPNPGEEALSYMN
;
A
#
# COMPACT_ATOMS: atom_id res chain seq x y z
N MET A 1 11.17 -44.15 20.86
CA MET A 1 12.43 -43.37 20.71
C MET A 1 12.29 -42.54 19.44
N ALA A 2 12.45 -41.22 19.59
CA ALA A 2 12.17 -40.14 18.64
C ALA A 2 12.60 -40.46 17.19
N GLY A 3 11.78 -40.16 16.18
CA GLY A 3 11.66 -38.81 15.60
C GLY A 3 12.78 -38.66 14.56
N LEU A 4 12.46 -38.51 13.28
CA LEU A 4 12.58 -37.23 12.59
C LEU A 4 11.72 -37.29 11.31
N SER A 5 10.66 -36.50 11.31
CA SER A 5 9.89 -36.15 10.11
C SER A 5 10.60 -34.97 9.46
N THR A 6 11.39 -35.21 8.42
CA THR A 6 11.98 -34.14 7.60
C THR A 6 10.90 -33.62 6.65
N GLY A 7 9.92 -32.92 7.20
CA GLY A 7 9.14 -31.93 6.48
C GLY A 7 9.93 -30.63 6.46
N GLU A 8 10.99 -30.58 5.65
CA GLU A 8 11.80 -29.37 5.51
C GLU A 8 10.95 -28.31 4.81
N GLN A 9 10.39 -27.43 5.64
CA GLN A 9 9.66 -26.26 5.24
C GLN A 9 10.51 -25.43 4.28
N VAL A 10 10.12 -25.42 3.01
CA VAL A 10 10.32 -24.26 2.13
C VAL A 10 9.44 -23.12 2.66
N ALA A 11 9.80 -22.59 3.82
CA ALA A 11 9.37 -21.28 4.27
C ALA A 11 10.04 -20.28 3.32
N ARG A 12 9.34 -20.03 2.21
CA ARG A 12 9.68 -19.04 1.19
C ARG A 12 10.28 -17.80 1.85
N ASP A 13 11.48 -17.43 1.42
CA ASP A 13 12.10 -16.12 1.64
C ASP A 13 11.23 -15.01 1.02
N LEU A 14 10.01 -14.83 1.54
CA LEU A 14 9.26 -13.63 1.31
C LEU A 14 10.00 -12.55 2.11
N PRO A 15 10.52 -11.49 1.46
CA PRO A 15 11.16 -10.41 2.17
C PRO A 15 10.20 -9.93 3.26
N ARG A 16 10.65 -9.98 4.52
CA ARG A 16 9.89 -9.50 5.67
C ARG A 16 9.48 -8.07 5.35
N ILE A 17 8.17 -7.82 5.34
CA ILE A 17 7.62 -6.49 5.13
C ILE A 17 7.85 -5.73 6.43
N GLU A 18 8.71 -4.72 6.38
CA GLU A 18 9.04 -3.90 7.54
C GLU A 18 8.14 -2.68 7.54
N THR A 19 7.15 -2.69 8.45
CA THR A 19 6.24 -1.57 8.67
C THR A 19 6.45 -0.95 10.04
N ASP A 20 6.10 0.33 10.19
CA ASP A 20 6.03 1.00 11.47
C ASP A 20 4.81 0.53 12.30
N ALA A 21 4.64 1.11 13.50
CA ALA A 21 3.53 0.79 14.40
C ALA A 21 2.15 1.12 13.79
N ASP A 22 2.11 2.05 12.84
CA ASP A 22 0.92 2.46 12.11
C ASP A 22 0.75 1.71 10.78
N GLY A 23 1.57 0.69 10.48
CA GLY A 23 1.47 -0.13 9.28
C GLY A 23 1.99 0.53 7.99
N PHE A 24 2.74 1.63 8.07
CA PHE A 24 3.41 2.25 6.92
C PHE A 24 4.75 1.60 6.64
N LEU A 25 5.12 1.49 5.37
CA LEU A 25 6.38 0.88 4.96
C LEU A 25 7.56 1.73 5.43
N ILE A 26 8.51 1.12 6.15
CA ILE A 26 9.69 1.80 6.70
C ILE A 26 10.64 2.23 5.57
N ASP A 27 10.80 1.37 4.56
CA ASP A 27 11.68 1.59 3.41
C ASP A 27 10.87 1.66 2.10
N PRO A 28 10.50 2.87 1.63
CA PRO A 28 9.75 3.08 0.39
C PRO A 28 10.47 2.63 -0.89
N ASP A 29 11.80 2.49 -0.85
CA ASP A 29 12.62 2.12 -2.00
C ASP A 29 12.57 0.62 -2.27
N ARG A 30 12.26 -0.18 -1.24
CA ARG A 30 11.99 -1.62 -1.39
C ARG A 30 10.64 -1.91 -2.04
N TRP A 31 9.81 -0.89 -2.21
CA TRP A 31 8.49 -1.07 -2.81
C TRP A 31 8.58 -1.54 -4.25
N ASN A 32 7.78 -2.56 -4.55
CA ASN A 32 7.59 -3.10 -5.88
C ASN A 32 6.16 -3.64 -6.00
N ARG A 33 5.77 -4.08 -7.20
CA ARG A 33 4.40 -4.59 -7.44
C ARG A 33 4.06 -5.83 -6.59
N GLY A 34 5.05 -6.66 -6.26
CA GLY A 34 4.87 -7.80 -5.36
C GLY A 34 4.59 -7.36 -3.93
N LEU A 35 5.36 -6.39 -3.43
CA LEU A 35 5.17 -5.79 -2.11
C LEU A 35 3.81 -5.09 -2.01
N ALA A 36 3.42 -4.31 -3.03
CA ALA A 36 2.12 -3.66 -3.10
C ALA A 36 0.97 -4.66 -2.96
N ARG A 37 1.05 -5.82 -3.63
CA ARG A 37 0.05 -6.89 -3.48
C ARG A 37 0.05 -7.50 -2.08
N ALA A 38 1.19 -7.61 -1.43
CA ALA A 38 1.27 -8.12 -0.07
C ALA A 38 0.69 -7.12 0.94
N LEU A 39 1.02 -5.84 0.82
CA LEU A 39 0.44 -4.75 1.59
C LEU A 39 -1.07 -4.66 1.37
N ALA A 40 -1.54 -4.80 0.13
CA ALA A 40 -2.96 -4.86 -0.18
C ALA A 40 -3.69 -5.97 0.58
N ARG A 41 -3.12 -7.18 0.63
CA ARG A 41 -3.69 -8.28 1.41
C ARG A 41 -3.72 -8.00 2.91
N MET A 42 -2.72 -7.30 3.46
CA MET A 42 -2.71 -6.88 4.86
C MET A 42 -3.85 -5.90 5.17
N GLU A 43 -4.21 -5.07 4.19
CA GLU A 43 -5.33 -4.12 4.27
C GLU A 43 -6.69 -4.74 3.88
N GLY A 44 -6.76 -6.06 3.66
CA GLY A 44 -8.00 -6.76 3.28
C GLY A 44 -8.39 -6.64 1.79
N ILE A 45 -7.47 -6.20 0.93
CA ILE A 45 -7.67 -6.06 -0.51
C ILE A 45 -7.05 -7.28 -1.22
N GLU A 46 -7.89 -8.19 -1.73
CA GLU A 46 -7.42 -9.42 -2.36
C GLU A 46 -6.74 -9.19 -3.71
N TYR A 47 -7.21 -8.21 -4.48
CA TYR A 47 -6.78 -7.97 -5.86
C TYR A 47 -6.54 -6.49 -6.17
N LEU A 48 -5.45 -6.22 -6.89
CA LEU A 48 -5.09 -4.91 -7.41
C LEU A 48 -5.32 -4.87 -8.92
N GLY A 49 -6.43 -4.27 -9.33
CA GLY A 49 -6.81 -4.05 -10.72
C GLY A 49 -6.20 -2.81 -11.34
N PRO A 50 -6.50 -2.52 -12.63
CA PRO A 50 -5.96 -1.37 -13.35
C PRO A 50 -6.19 -0.03 -12.62
N ASP A 51 -7.39 0.18 -12.09
CA ASP A 51 -7.73 1.40 -11.34
C ASP A 51 -6.93 1.50 -10.03
N HIS A 52 -6.71 0.38 -9.33
CA HIS A 52 -5.84 0.36 -8.15
C HIS A 52 -4.43 0.80 -8.52
N TRP A 53 -3.87 0.23 -9.59
CA TRP A 53 -2.52 0.60 -10.04
C TRP A 53 -2.45 2.07 -10.47
N ALA A 54 -3.47 2.59 -11.14
CA ALA A 54 -3.53 3.99 -11.51
C ALA A 54 -3.44 4.93 -10.29
N ILE A 55 -4.18 4.61 -9.23
CA ILE A 55 -4.15 5.36 -7.96
C ILE A 55 -2.79 5.22 -7.28
N ILE A 56 -2.31 3.99 -7.11
CA ILE A 56 -1.03 3.68 -6.45
C ILE A 56 0.13 4.43 -7.11
N TYR A 57 0.24 4.36 -8.44
CA TYR A 57 1.32 5.03 -9.15
C TYR A 57 1.21 6.54 -9.06
N TYR A 58 0.00 7.10 -9.14
CA TYR A 58 -0.18 8.53 -8.96
C TYR A 58 0.26 9.00 -7.57
N LEU A 59 -0.12 8.29 -6.51
CA LEU A 59 0.27 8.63 -5.13
C LEU A 59 1.80 8.62 -5.00
N ARG A 60 2.45 7.58 -5.53
CA ARG A 60 3.92 7.45 -5.50
C ARG A 60 4.59 8.56 -6.29
N GLU A 61 4.17 8.78 -7.53
CA GLU A 61 4.74 9.80 -8.41
C GLU A 61 4.59 11.20 -7.79
N HIS A 62 3.41 11.54 -7.26
CA HIS A 62 3.20 12.83 -6.63
C HIS A 62 4.08 13.01 -5.38
N ARG A 63 4.16 11.99 -4.52
CA ARG A 63 4.96 12.08 -3.28
C ARG A 63 6.46 12.16 -3.56
N LEU A 64 6.94 11.48 -4.60
CA LEU A 64 8.34 11.50 -5.01
C LEU A 64 8.70 12.79 -5.77
N THR A 65 7.76 13.36 -6.52
CA THR A 65 7.98 14.57 -7.33
C THR A 65 7.85 15.85 -6.51
N TYR A 66 6.81 15.96 -5.69
CA TYR A 66 6.45 17.20 -4.98
C TYR A 66 6.72 17.14 -3.48
N GLY A 67 7.05 15.97 -2.93
CA GLY A 67 7.24 15.78 -1.49
C GLY A 67 5.96 15.87 -0.66
N SER A 68 4.82 16.18 -1.29
CA SER A 68 3.56 16.50 -0.62
C SER A 68 2.47 15.47 -0.90
N LEU A 69 1.42 15.52 -0.08
CA LEU A 69 0.25 14.68 -0.21
C LEU A 69 -0.63 15.18 -1.37
N PRO A 70 -0.88 14.36 -2.39
CA PRO A 70 -1.83 14.73 -3.42
C PRO A 70 -3.26 14.82 -2.86
N PRO A 71 -4.06 15.77 -3.36
CA PRO A 71 -5.49 15.74 -3.12
C PRO A 71 -6.10 14.54 -3.86
N MET A 72 -6.79 13.65 -3.14
CA MET A 72 -7.43 12.46 -3.72
C MET A 72 -8.48 12.80 -4.80
N SER A 73 -9.08 13.99 -4.72
CA SER A 73 -9.98 14.50 -5.76
C SER A 73 -9.28 14.69 -7.12
N GLN A 74 -7.98 15.00 -7.12
CA GLN A 74 -7.20 15.17 -8.35
C GLN A 74 -6.85 13.82 -8.98
N VAL A 75 -6.54 12.79 -8.17
CA VAL A 75 -6.43 11.39 -8.64
C VAL A 75 -7.67 11.00 -9.42
N CYS A 76 -8.84 11.17 -8.79
CA CYS A 76 -10.12 10.75 -9.36
C CYS A 76 -10.38 11.48 -10.68
N ARG A 77 -10.23 12.81 -10.70
CA ARG A 77 -10.48 13.62 -11.90
C ARG A 77 -9.52 13.30 -13.04
N THR A 78 -8.22 13.20 -12.77
CA THR A 78 -7.20 12.96 -13.82
C THR A 78 -7.33 11.57 -14.44
N ARG A 79 -7.86 10.60 -13.71
CA ARG A 79 -8.03 9.22 -14.18
C ARG A 79 -9.46 8.89 -14.61
N GLY A 80 -10.37 9.86 -14.60
CA GLY A 80 -11.80 9.63 -14.90
C GLY A 80 -12.48 8.67 -13.92
N LEU A 81 -11.93 8.54 -12.71
CA LEU A 81 -12.48 7.70 -11.66
C LEU A 81 -13.48 8.50 -10.82
N ASP A 82 -14.49 7.80 -10.31
CA ASP A 82 -15.46 8.41 -9.40
C ASP A 82 -14.80 8.93 -8.10
N ARG A 83 -15.41 9.91 -7.45
CA ARG A 83 -14.93 10.52 -6.21
C ARG A 83 -14.87 9.52 -5.05
N GLN A 84 -15.66 8.42 -5.13
CA GLN A 84 -15.63 7.33 -4.15
C GLN A 84 -14.71 6.18 -4.56
N ALA A 85 -13.97 6.30 -5.67
CA ALA A 85 -13.13 5.20 -6.18
C ALA A 85 -12.09 4.75 -5.14
N VAL A 86 -11.45 5.68 -4.42
CA VAL A 86 -10.47 5.32 -3.36
C VAL A 86 -11.14 4.51 -2.25
N GLN A 87 -12.31 4.94 -1.78
CA GLN A 87 -13.07 4.23 -0.75
C GLN A 87 -13.49 2.84 -1.23
N ARG A 88 -13.99 2.72 -2.46
CA ARG A 88 -14.46 1.46 -3.05
C ARG A 88 -13.31 0.49 -3.34
N LEU A 89 -12.16 0.99 -3.77
CA LEU A 89 -11.03 0.17 -4.22
C LEU A 89 -10.10 -0.21 -3.07
N PHE A 90 -9.89 0.67 -2.09
CA PHE A 90 -8.93 0.48 -1.00
C PHE A 90 -9.56 0.44 0.40
N GLY A 91 -10.83 0.82 0.54
CA GLY A 91 -11.46 0.98 1.86
C GLY A 91 -11.16 2.32 2.53
N GLY A 92 -10.38 3.20 1.89
CA GLY A 92 -10.04 4.53 2.41
C GLY A 92 -8.70 5.07 1.92
N CYS A 93 -8.44 6.34 2.26
CA CYS A 93 -7.23 7.06 1.88
C CYS A 93 -5.99 6.45 2.56
N ARG A 94 -6.11 6.05 3.82
CA ARG A 94 -5.01 5.45 4.60
C ARG A 94 -4.54 4.14 3.99
N GLN A 95 -5.47 3.24 3.64
CA GLN A 95 -5.10 1.97 3.00
C GLN A 95 -4.44 2.21 1.63
N ALA A 96 -4.99 3.13 0.82
CA ALA A 96 -4.37 3.48 -0.45
C ALA A 96 -2.92 3.97 -0.29
N TRP A 97 -2.65 4.78 0.74
CA TRP A 97 -1.31 5.28 1.07
C TRP A 97 -0.34 4.15 1.45
N ARG A 98 -0.78 3.23 2.31
CA ARG A 98 0.02 2.06 2.73
C ARG A 98 0.30 1.13 1.57
N VAL A 99 -0.71 0.79 0.76
CA VAL A 99 -0.54 -0.07 -0.42
C VAL A 99 0.40 0.56 -1.46
N ALA A 100 0.38 1.88 -1.57
CA ALA A 100 1.34 2.63 -2.38
C ALA A 100 2.78 2.58 -1.82
N GLY A 101 3.01 1.99 -0.64
CA GLY A 101 4.33 1.85 -0.01
C GLY A 101 4.96 3.18 0.32
N LEU A 102 4.13 4.15 0.71
CA LEU A 102 4.58 5.47 1.11
C LEU A 102 4.82 5.49 2.62
N PRO A 103 5.83 6.25 3.07
CA PRO A 103 6.15 6.34 4.49
C PRO A 103 5.03 7.06 5.24
N ASN A 104 5.07 6.99 6.56
CA ASN A 104 4.13 7.67 7.43
C ASN A 104 4.04 9.17 7.07
N PRO A 105 2.85 9.69 6.74
CA PRO A 105 2.69 11.08 6.30
C PRO A 105 2.69 12.08 7.47
N GLY A 106 2.75 11.60 8.71
CA GLY A 106 2.66 12.40 9.94
C GLY A 106 1.24 12.42 10.53
N GLU A 107 1.15 12.70 11.83
CA GLU A 107 -0.10 12.68 12.60
C GLU A 107 -1.16 13.66 12.05
N GLU A 108 -0.73 14.88 11.71
CA GLU A 108 -1.61 15.91 11.13
C GLU A 108 -2.25 15.40 9.84
N ALA A 109 -1.44 14.88 8.91
CA ALA A 109 -1.92 14.31 7.66
C ALA A 109 -2.86 13.12 7.86
N LEU A 110 -2.54 12.25 8.83
CA LEU A 110 -3.36 11.07 9.14
C LEU A 110 -4.76 11.44 9.62
N SER A 111 -4.91 12.56 10.32
CA SER A 111 -6.22 13.07 10.78
C SER A 111 -7.17 13.39 9.61
N TYR A 112 -6.62 13.78 8.46
CA TYR A 112 -7.37 14.07 7.24
C TYR A 112 -7.61 12.85 6.34
N MET A 113 -7.07 11.68 6.69
CA MET A 113 -7.20 10.43 5.93
C MET A 113 -8.25 9.46 6.51
N ASN A 114 -9.11 9.93 7.41
CA ASN A 114 -10.12 9.13 8.11
C ASN A 114 -11.42 8.98 7.33
#